data_AF-A0A6B3AVR5-F1
#
_entry.id   AF-A0A6B3AVR5-F1
#
_cell.length_a   1.000
_cell.length_b   1.000
_cell.length_c   1.000
_cell.angle_alpha   90.00
_cell.angle_beta   90.00
_cell.angle_gamma   90.00
#
_symmetry.space_group_name_H-M   'P 1'
#
loop_
_entity.id
_entity.type
_entity.pdbx_description
1 polymer ?
#
loop_
_entity_poly.entity_id
_entity_poly.type
_entity_poly.pdbx_seq_one_letter_code
_entity_poly.pdbx_strand_id
1 'polypeptide(L)'
;MPGREKVMRMSVEQPLWRALAGYRVLTMVYAVGLFTTAYEEFTRPWLAVGYFAVLAGWTLATLPKVANEAACTKRFLTADLTIALTGILLTPLADTPERVHAGGPTLPSIWTAGAVLAFAIKGGWRWAAGASVLVAVANLVERGTPARDTVHNVILVSIASIAIGYVVEVARASERTLARALEIEAATRERERLARDIHDSVLQVLAMVQRRGAVIGGEAAELGRMAGEQEVALRTLVSGGLLPAARAPRETAPGPATAGEDDG
;
A
#
# COMPACT_ATOMS: atom_id res chain seq x y z
N MET A 1 -32.06 8.19 4.05
CA MET A 1 -30.69 8.23 4.58
C MET A 1 -29.88 7.19 3.83
N PRO A 2 -29.01 7.58 2.87
CA PRO A 2 -28.29 6.60 2.07
C PRO A 2 -27.26 5.92 2.97
N GLY A 3 -27.30 4.58 2.96
CA GLY A 3 -26.32 3.75 3.63
C GLY A 3 -24.93 4.17 3.16
N ARG A 4 -24.06 4.46 4.13
CA ARG A 4 -22.62 4.55 3.89
C ARG A 4 -22.21 3.27 3.18
N GLU A 5 -22.03 3.36 1.87
CA GLU A 5 -21.14 2.47 1.15
C GLU A 5 -19.83 2.49 1.95
N LYS A 6 -19.61 1.41 2.70
CA LYS A 6 -18.26 1.01 3.04
C LYS A 6 -17.60 0.78 1.70
N VAL A 7 -17.02 1.84 1.14
CA VAL A 7 -15.93 1.74 0.19
C VAL A 7 -14.95 0.84 0.92
N MET A 8 -14.96 -0.41 0.50
CA MET A 8 -14.08 -1.45 0.97
C MET A 8 -12.72 -0.99 0.44
N ARG A 9 -12.08 -0.08 1.19
CA ARG A 9 -10.64 0.14 1.14
C ARG A 9 -10.07 -1.22 1.49
N MET A 10 -9.91 -2.07 0.49
CA MET A 10 -9.04 -3.23 0.59
C MET A 10 -7.64 -2.64 0.73
N SER A 11 -7.32 -2.18 1.94
CA SER A 11 -5.95 -1.88 2.30
C SER A 11 -5.22 -3.19 2.12
N VAL A 12 -4.23 -3.23 1.24
CA VAL A 12 -3.35 -4.40 1.00
C VAL A 12 -2.75 -4.92 2.32
N GLU A 13 -2.74 -4.07 3.35
CA GLU A 13 -2.36 -4.40 4.72
C GLU A 13 -3.24 -5.50 5.32
N GLN A 14 -4.55 -5.53 5.08
CA GLN A 14 -5.46 -6.50 5.72
C GLN A 14 -5.20 -7.95 5.27
N PRO A 15 -5.02 -8.26 3.97
CA PRO A 15 -4.53 -9.57 3.52
C PRO A 15 -3.15 -9.94 4.10
N LEU A 16 -2.21 -9.00 4.18
CA LEU A 16 -0.88 -9.23 4.74
C LEU A 16 -0.94 -9.60 6.23
N TRP A 17 -1.75 -8.88 7.02
CA TRP A 17 -1.98 -9.17 8.43
C TRP A 17 -2.67 -10.53 8.65
N ARG A 18 -3.59 -10.93 7.76
CA ARG A 18 -4.19 -12.27 7.79
C ARG A 18 -3.19 -13.37 7.47
N ALA A 19 -2.35 -13.17 6.45
CA ALA A 19 -1.29 -14.11 6.11
C ALA A 19 -0.30 -14.28 7.28
N LEU A 20 0.07 -13.17 7.94
CA LEU A 20 0.89 -13.20 9.14
C LEU A 20 0.22 -13.99 10.28
N ALA A 21 -1.08 -13.79 10.52
CA ALA A 21 -1.81 -14.55 11.54
C ALA A 21 -1.76 -16.07 11.25
N GLY A 22 -1.99 -16.47 9.99
CA GLY A 22 -1.87 -17.88 9.58
C GLY A 22 -0.45 -18.43 9.76
N TYR A 23 0.56 -17.67 9.35
CA TYR A 23 1.98 -18.02 9.54
C TYR A 23 2.32 -18.24 11.02
N ARG A 24 1.81 -17.42 11.93
CA ARG A 24 2.06 -17.57 13.37
C ARG A 24 1.46 -18.84 13.96
N VAL A 25 0.25 -19.22 13.54
CA VAL A 25 -0.35 -20.50 13.97
C VAL A 25 0.47 -21.66 13.44
N LEU A 26 0.83 -21.63 12.17
CA LEU A 26 1.60 -22.71 11.54
C LEU A 26 2.97 -22.89 12.19
N THR A 27 3.69 -21.79 12.41
CA THR A 27 5.01 -21.82 13.07
C THR A 27 4.93 -22.20 14.54
N MET A 28 3.86 -21.82 15.25
CA MET A 28 3.62 -22.28 16.62
C MET A 28 3.41 -23.80 16.65
N VAL A 29 2.56 -24.35 15.78
CA VAL A 29 2.34 -25.80 15.68
C VAL A 29 3.64 -26.52 15.34
N TYR A 30 4.42 -25.98 14.40
CA TYR A 30 5.73 -26.54 14.07
C TYR A 30 6.69 -26.53 15.26
N ALA A 31 6.77 -25.42 16.00
CA ALA A 31 7.65 -25.31 17.17
C ALA A 31 7.23 -26.29 18.29
N VAL A 32 5.92 -26.45 18.53
CA VAL A 32 5.39 -27.47 19.45
C VAL A 32 5.69 -28.89 18.97
N GLY A 33 5.58 -29.17 17.68
CA GLY A 33 5.94 -30.46 17.10
C GLY A 33 7.42 -30.79 17.33
N LEU A 34 8.29 -29.83 17.06
CA LEU A 34 9.74 -29.96 17.26
C LEU A 34 10.09 -30.18 18.74
N PHE A 35 9.35 -29.51 19.64
CA PHE A 35 9.45 -29.74 21.08
C PHE A 35 9.01 -31.16 21.49
N THR A 36 7.88 -31.66 20.97
CA THR A 36 7.40 -33.00 21.32
C THR A 36 8.37 -34.09 20.88
N THR A 37 9.06 -33.92 19.76
CA THR A 37 10.08 -34.87 19.29
C THR A 37 11.39 -34.78 20.05
N ALA A 38 11.74 -33.61 20.60
CA ALA A 38 12.99 -33.38 21.33
C ALA A 38 12.79 -33.39 22.87
N TYR A 39 11.60 -33.75 23.35
CA TYR A 39 11.22 -33.63 24.77
C TYR A 39 12.18 -34.35 25.72
N GLU A 40 12.65 -35.53 25.31
CA GLU A 40 13.55 -36.37 26.11
C GLU A 40 15.03 -35.91 26.05
N GLU A 41 15.39 -35.04 25.12
CA GLU A 41 16.76 -34.53 24.95
C GLU A 41 17.04 -33.27 25.80
N PHE A 42 15.99 -32.61 26.33
CA PHE A 42 16.15 -31.40 27.13
C PHE A 42 16.65 -31.72 28.53
N THR A 43 17.70 -31.04 28.97
CA THR A 43 18.23 -31.16 30.34
C THR A 43 17.24 -30.63 31.38
N ARG A 44 16.43 -29.62 31.01
CA ARG A 44 15.43 -28.98 31.87
C ARG A 44 14.11 -28.79 31.13
N PRO A 45 13.32 -29.87 30.95
CA PRO A 45 12.10 -29.84 30.14
C PRO A 45 11.04 -28.87 30.69
N TRP A 46 11.01 -28.63 32.01
CA TRP A 46 10.05 -27.71 32.63
C TRP A 46 10.20 -26.25 32.16
N LEU A 47 11.42 -25.79 31.84
CA LEU A 47 11.66 -24.45 31.28
C LEU A 47 11.06 -24.33 29.88
N ALA A 48 11.29 -25.36 29.05
CA ALA A 48 10.75 -25.42 27.70
C ALA A 48 9.22 -25.48 27.72
N VAL A 49 8.62 -26.32 28.57
CA VAL A 49 7.15 -26.39 28.75
C VAL A 49 6.58 -25.03 29.15
N GLY A 50 7.19 -24.35 30.13
CA GLY A 50 6.76 -23.03 30.57
C GLY A 50 6.82 -22.00 29.43
N TYR A 51 7.91 -22.00 28.67
CA TYR A 51 8.06 -21.11 27.51
C TYR A 51 7.03 -21.39 26.42
N PHE A 52 6.82 -22.66 26.04
CA PHE A 52 5.83 -23.03 25.01
C PHE A 52 4.40 -22.74 25.45
N ALA A 53 4.06 -22.90 26.74
CA ALA A 53 2.77 -22.52 27.28
C ALA A 53 2.54 -21.00 27.17
N VAL A 54 3.56 -20.20 27.51
CA VAL A 54 3.52 -18.73 27.33
C VAL A 54 3.42 -18.36 25.85
N LEU A 55 4.19 -19.02 24.97
CA LEU A 55 4.19 -18.77 23.53
C LEU A 55 2.84 -19.11 22.90
N ALA A 56 2.23 -20.22 23.31
CA ALA A 56 0.92 -20.65 22.84
C ALA A 56 -0.19 -19.73 23.37
N GLY A 57 -0.18 -19.43 24.66
CA GLY A 57 -1.12 -18.49 25.28
C GLY A 57 -1.02 -17.10 24.64
N TRP A 58 0.19 -16.61 24.42
CA TRP A 58 0.44 -15.35 23.71
C TRP A 58 -0.06 -15.40 22.27
N THR A 59 0.31 -16.42 21.50
CA THR A 59 -0.13 -16.52 20.10
C THR A 59 -1.65 -16.57 20.00
N LEU A 60 -2.33 -17.37 20.83
CA LEU A 60 -3.79 -17.45 20.87
C LEU A 60 -4.45 -16.13 21.31
N ALA A 61 -3.93 -15.49 22.36
CA ALA A 61 -4.47 -14.21 22.85
C ALA A 61 -4.29 -13.07 21.84
N THR A 62 -3.29 -13.19 20.97
CA THR A 62 -2.91 -12.14 20.02
C THR A 62 -3.48 -12.34 18.62
N LEU A 63 -3.94 -13.55 18.26
CA LEU A 63 -4.68 -13.84 17.02
C LEU A 63 -5.75 -12.80 16.65
N PRO A 64 -6.71 -12.47 17.53
CA PRO A 64 -7.76 -11.49 17.18
C PRO A 64 -7.21 -10.07 17.03
N LYS A 65 -6.10 -9.73 17.70
CA LYS A 65 -5.44 -8.42 17.60
C LYS A 65 -4.55 -8.29 16.35
N VAL A 66 -3.91 -9.37 15.93
CA VAL A 66 -3.08 -9.41 14.71
C VAL A 66 -3.95 -9.44 13.45
N ALA A 67 -5.18 -9.94 13.54
CA ALA A 67 -6.17 -9.88 12.45
C ALA A 67 -6.73 -8.47 12.18
N ASN A 68 -6.45 -7.50 13.05
CA ASN A 68 -6.92 -6.13 12.91
C ASN A 68 -5.76 -5.13 13.04
N GLU A 69 -5.40 -4.49 11.93
CA GLU A 69 -4.33 -3.49 11.85
C GLU A 69 -4.45 -2.39 12.93
N ALA A 70 -5.68 -1.94 13.23
CA ALA A 70 -5.92 -0.90 14.22
C ALA A 70 -5.54 -1.30 15.66
N ALA A 71 -5.57 -2.59 15.99
CA ALA A 71 -5.23 -3.09 17.32
C ALA A 71 -3.72 -3.34 17.50
N CYS A 72 -2.98 -3.43 16.39
CA CYS A 72 -1.56 -3.74 16.41
C CYS A 72 -0.78 -2.47 16.79
N THR A 73 -0.54 -2.23 18.09
CA THR A 73 0.13 -1.02 18.62
C THR A 73 1.66 -1.18 18.60
N LYS A 74 2.46 -0.10 18.61
CA LYS A 74 3.94 -0.24 18.69
C LYS A 74 4.39 -1.05 19.91
N ARG A 75 3.68 -0.87 21.04
CA ARG A 75 3.87 -1.64 22.29
C ARG A 75 3.64 -3.14 22.11
N PHE A 76 2.70 -3.52 21.25
CA PHE A 76 2.41 -4.92 20.96
C PHE A 76 3.57 -5.57 20.20
N LEU A 77 4.07 -4.91 19.16
CA LEU A 77 5.21 -5.42 18.38
C LEU A 77 6.47 -5.55 19.25
N THR A 78 6.72 -4.57 20.13
CA THR A 78 7.86 -4.67 21.05
C THR A 78 7.69 -5.82 22.03
N ALA A 79 6.49 -6.03 22.59
CA ALA A 79 6.21 -7.17 23.47
C ALA A 79 6.41 -8.51 22.74
N ASP A 80 5.96 -8.57 21.49
CA ASP A 80 6.09 -9.75 20.65
C ASP A 80 7.54 -10.11 20.34
N LEU A 81 8.35 -9.11 19.97
CA LEU A 81 9.78 -9.28 19.78
C LEU A 81 10.49 -9.64 21.08
N THR A 82 10.09 -9.05 22.22
CA THR A 82 10.70 -9.43 23.50
C THR A 82 10.43 -10.89 23.85
N ILE A 83 9.27 -11.45 23.52
CA ILE A 83 9.00 -12.88 23.72
C ILE A 83 9.91 -13.72 22.82
N ALA A 84 10.07 -13.34 21.55
CA ALA A 84 11.00 -14.00 20.64
C ALA A 84 12.45 -13.98 21.17
N LEU A 85 12.93 -12.81 21.59
CA LEU A 85 14.29 -12.65 22.12
C LEU A 85 14.48 -13.41 23.44
N THR A 86 13.47 -13.39 24.31
CA THR A 86 13.48 -14.13 25.58
C THR A 86 13.59 -15.64 25.32
N GLY A 87 12.85 -16.17 24.34
CA GLY A 87 12.96 -17.58 23.94
C GLY A 87 14.33 -17.96 23.40
N ILE A 88 14.94 -17.09 22.59
CA ILE A 88 16.31 -17.29 22.11
C ILE A 88 17.27 -17.37 23.31
N LEU A 89 17.22 -16.39 24.23
CA LEU A 89 18.11 -16.35 25.39
C LEU A 89 17.84 -17.45 26.42
N LEU A 90 16.63 -18.04 26.46
CA LEU A 90 16.28 -19.19 27.29
C LEU A 90 16.71 -20.53 26.69
N THR A 91 16.98 -20.59 25.38
CA THR A 91 17.43 -21.80 24.68
C THR A 91 18.65 -22.45 25.36
N PRO A 92 19.76 -21.74 25.63
CA PRO A 92 20.96 -22.35 26.21
C PRO A 92 20.80 -22.76 27.68
N LEU A 93 19.73 -22.29 28.36
CA LEU A 93 19.39 -22.70 29.73
C LEU A 93 18.49 -23.95 29.78
N ALA A 94 17.76 -24.21 28.71
CA ALA A 94 16.83 -25.34 28.60
C ALA A 94 17.46 -26.55 27.87
N ASP A 95 18.34 -26.27 26.91
CA ASP A 95 18.94 -27.23 25.99
C ASP A 95 20.31 -27.74 26.48
N THR A 96 20.71 -28.93 26.02
CA THR A 96 22.06 -29.46 26.31
C THR A 96 23.12 -28.67 25.53
N PRO A 97 24.31 -28.42 26.12
CA PRO A 97 25.40 -27.72 25.44
C PRO A 97 25.78 -28.36 24.10
N GLU A 98 25.64 -29.68 23.96
CA GLU A 98 25.94 -30.39 22.71
C GLU A 98 24.96 -30.05 21.58
N ARG A 99 23.66 -29.88 21.83
CA ARG A 99 22.66 -29.51 20.80
C ARG A 99 22.84 -28.08 20.29
N VAL A 100 23.19 -27.16 21.19
CA VAL A 100 23.50 -25.76 20.85
C VAL A 100 24.74 -25.70 19.94
N HIS A 101 25.77 -26.49 20.25
CA HIS A 101 26.98 -26.59 19.42
C HIS A 101 26.77 -27.38 18.11
N ALA A 102 25.87 -28.38 18.11
CA ALA A 102 25.52 -29.16 16.92
C ALA A 102 24.66 -28.41 15.90
N GLY A 103 24.26 -27.17 16.19
CA GLY A 103 23.54 -26.36 15.23
C GLY A 103 22.01 -26.38 15.39
N GLY A 104 21.48 -26.92 16.49
CA GLY A 104 20.05 -27.09 16.70
C GLY A 104 19.24 -25.78 16.56
N PRO A 105 17.96 -25.86 16.12
CA PRO A 105 17.07 -24.71 16.07
C PRO A 105 16.77 -24.19 17.48
N THR A 106 16.71 -22.86 17.65
CA THR A 106 16.36 -22.23 18.93
C THR A 106 14.93 -22.56 19.35
N LEU A 107 14.60 -22.42 20.64
CA LEU A 107 13.26 -22.72 21.18
C LEU A 107 12.10 -22.11 20.38
N PRO A 108 12.11 -20.79 20.04
CA PRO A 108 11.09 -20.22 19.18
C PRO A 108 11.26 -20.58 17.69
N SER A 109 12.44 -21.02 17.25
CA SER A 109 12.69 -21.47 15.88
C SER A 109 12.21 -20.45 14.84
N ILE A 110 11.45 -20.91 13.84
CA ILE A 110 10.91 -20.11 12.74
C ILE A 110 9.85 -19.08 13.22
N TRP A 111 9.25 -19.25 14.41
CA TRP A 111 8.27 -18.30 14.95
C TRP A 111 8.85 -16.89 15.12
N THR A 112 10.17 -16.79 15.40
CA THR A 112 10.89 -15.51 15.49
C THR A 112 10.77 -14.64 14.24
N ALA A 113 10.79 -15.27 13.05
CA ALA A 113 10.62 -14.57 11.78
C ALA A 113 9.23 -13.93 11.65
N GLY A 114 8.21 -14.48 12.33
CA GLY A 114 6.87 -13.89 12.41
C GLY A 114 6.86 -12.55 13.14
N ALA A 115 7.63 -12.44 14.23
CA ALA A 115 7.79 -11.17 14.96
C ALA A 115 8.49 -10.11 14.10
N VAL A 116 9.56 -10.50 13.40
CA VAL A 116 10.29 -9.60 12.47
C VAL A 116 9.39 -9.18 11.31
N LEU A 117 8.61 -10.10 10.75
CA LEU A 117 7.68 -9.83 9.66
C LEU A 117 6.58 -8.85 10.09
N ALA A 118 6.12 -8.92 11.35
CA ALA A 118 5.19 -7.93 11.90
C ALA A 118 5.79 -6.51 11.90
N PHE A 119 7.08 -6.37 12.23
CA PHE A 119 7.79 -5.08 12.12
C PHE A 119 7.95 -4.63 10.66
N ALA A 120 8.20 -5.55 9.74
CA ALA A 120 8.29 -5.25 8.31
C ALA A 120 6.95 -4.75 7.75
N ILE A 121 5.84 -5.45 8.03
CA ILE A 121 4.51 -5.06 7.57
C ILE A 121 4.11 -3.71 8.15
N LYS A 122 4.38 -3.47 9.43
CA LYS A 122 3.96 -2.22 10.07
C LYS A 122 4.85 -1.03 9.73
N GLY A 123 6.16 -1.19 9.93
CA GLY A 123 7.12 -0.10 9.87
C GLY A 123 7.89 0.01 8.56
N GLY A 124 7.79 -0.99 7.67
CA GLY A 124 8.59 -1.05 6.46
C GLY A 124 10.01 -1.59 6.69
N TRP A 125 10.89 -1.39 5.72
CA TRP A 125 12.20 -2.07 5.68
C TRP A 125 13.14 -1.61 6.80
N ARG A 126 13.07 -0.34 7.24
CA ARG A 126 13.93 0.20 8.31
C ARG A 126 13.65 -0.47 9.65
N TRP A 127 12.38 -0.72 9.95
CA TRP A 127 11.96 -1.39 11.18
C TRP A 127 12.25 -2.89 11.11
N ALA A 128 12.07 -3.51 9.93
CA ALA A 128 12.49 -4.89 9.69
C ALA A 128 13.99 -5.06 9.94
N ALA A 129 14.83 -4.17 9.39
CA ALA A 129 16.27 -4.19 9.57
C ALA A 129 16.66 -4.10 11.05
N GLY A 130 16.05 -3.16 11.80
CA GLY A 130 16.28 -3.04 13.24
C GLY A 130 15.91 -4.30 14.04
N ALA A 131 14.74 -4.88 13.75
CA ALA A 131 14.31 -6.13 14.41
C ALA A 131 15.23 -7.30 14.06
N SER A 132 15.65 -7.42 12.80
CA SER A 132 16.58 -8.46 12.34
C SER A 132 17.95 -8.34 13.00
N VAL A 133 18.47 -7.13 13.19
CA VAL A 133 19.72 -6.91 13.94
C VAL A 133 19.58 -7.35 15.40
N LEU A 134 18.46 -7.07 16.06
CA LEU A 134 18.23 -7.53 17.43
C LEU A 134 18.18 -9.05 17.52
N VAL A 135 17.50 -9.70 16.58
CA VAL A 135 17.47 -11.18 16.49
C VAL A 135 18.87 -11.74 16.21
N ALA A 136 19.65 -11.09 15.33
CA ALA A 136 21.02 -11.46 15.04
C ALA A 136 21.92 -11.42 16.28
N VAL A 137 21.84 -10.32 17.04
CA VAL A 137 22.60 -10.14 18.29
C VAL A 137 22.20 -11.18 19.32
N ALA A 138 20.89 -11.44 19.50
CA ALA A 138 20.42 -12.45 20.44
C ALA A 138 20.90 -13.86 20.09
N ASN A 139 20.92 -14.23 18.80
CA ASN A 139 21.45 -15.52 18.36
C ASN A 139 22.98 -15.61 18.55
N LEU A 140 23.71 -14.50 18.37
CA LEU A 140 25.15 -14.48 18.63
C LEU A 140 25.47 -14.61 20.12
N VAL A 141 24.70 -13.95 20.98
CA VAL A 141 24.82 -14.06 22.44
C VAL A 141 24.48 -15.47 22.92
N GLU A 142 23.44 -16.07 22.35
CA GLU A 142 23.03 -17.45 22.67
C GLU A 142 24.14 -18.47 22.39
N ARG A 143 24.80 -18.37 21.22
CA ARG A 143 25.88 -19.30 20.85
C ARG A 143 27.25 -18.96 21.41
N GLY A 144 27.51 -17.72 21.80
CA GLY A 144 28.83 -17.24 22.23
C GLY A 144 29.93 -17.25 21.16
N THR A 145 29.73 -17.94 20.03
CA THR A 145 30.64 -18.01 18.88
C THR A 145 29.90 -17.88 17.55
N PRO A 146 30.48 -17.21 16.53
CA PRO A 146 29.86 -17.07 15.22
C PRO A 146 29.97 -18.37 14.42
N ALA A 147 29.05 -19.30 14.65
CA ALA A 147 28.91 -20.51 13.84
C ALA A 147 28.32 -20.18 12.45
N ARG A 148 28.85 -20.80 11.39
CA ARG A 148 28.49 -20.52 9.99
C ARG A 148 26.99 -20.68 9.72
N ASP A 149 26.36 -21.71 10.28
CA ASP A 149 24.93 -22.00 10.05
C ASP A 149 24.02 -20.97 10.72
N THR A 150 24.39 -20.48 11.90
CA THR A 150 23.66 -19.40 12.58
C THR A 150 23.73 -18.12 11.79
N VAL A 151 24.93 -17.75 11.36
CA VAL A 151 25.15 -16.54 10.55
C VAL A 151 24.35 -16.65 9.25
N HIS A 152 24.36 -17.80 8.59
CA HIS A 152 23.57 -18.03 7.38
C HIS A 152 22.06 -17.87 7.63
N ASN A 153 21.51 -18.53 8.65
CA ASN A 153 20.08 -18.44 8.98
C ASN A 153 19.66 -17.02 9.37
N VAL A 154 20.47 -16.34 10.19
CA VAL A 154 20.23 -14.94 10.58
C VAL A 154 20.26 -14.02 9.37
N ILE A 155 21.21 -14.21 8.45
CA ILE A 155 21.29 -13.44 7.21
C ILE A 155 20.08 -13.71 6.31
N LEU A 156 19.66 -14.97 6.15
CA LEU A 156 18.48 -15.32 5.35
C LEU A 156 17.21 -14.62 5.89
N VAL A 157 16.97 -14.70 7.20
CA VAL A 157 15.82 -14.02 7.83
C VAL A 157 15.94 -12.50 7.69
N SER A 158 17.15 -11.95 7.83
CA SER A 158 17.41 -10.52 7.67
C SER A 158 17.09 -10.03 6.26
N ILE A 159 17.61 -10.72 5.24
CA ILE A 159 17.37 -10.36 3.83
C ILE A 159 15.88 -10.53 3.49
N ALA A 160 15.27 -11.66 3.85
CA ALA A 160 13.87 -11.92 3.55
C ALA A 160 12.94 -10.89 4.19
N SER A 161 13.16 -10.54 5.47
CA SER A 161 12.34 -9.55 6.17
C SER A 161 12.49 -8.14 5.60
N ILE A 162 13.71 -7.72 5.26
CA ILE A 162 13.98 -6.43 4.61
C ILE A 162 13.33 -6.37 3.24
N ALA A 163 13.45 -7.44 2.43
CA ALA A 163 12.84 -7.53 1.11
C ALA A 163 11.32 -7.44 1.19
N ILE A 164 10.69 -8.16 2.12
CA ILE A 164 9.24 -8.06 2.33
C ILE A 164 8.86 -6.66 2.81
N GLY A 165 9.62 -6.06 3.74
CA GLY A 165 9.40 -4.68 4.18
C GLY A 165 9.46 -3.68 3.03
N TYR A 166 10.38 -3.86 2.09
CA TYR A 166 10.49 -3.04 0.88
C TYR A 166 9.28 -3.23 -0.05
N VAL A 167 8.87 -4.48 -0.32
CA VAL A 167 7.67 -4.77 -1.12
C VAL A 167 6.41 -4.12 -0.53
N VAL A 168 6.26 -4.15 0.80
CA VAL A 168 5.15 -3.49 1.50
C VAL A 168 5.21 -1.97 1.32
N GLU A 169 6.37 -1.35 1.42
CA GLU A 169 6.52 0.09 1.16
C GLU A 169 6.18 0.48 -0.27
N VAL A 170 6.62 -0.31 -1.25
CA VAL A 170 6.30 -0.12 -2.67
C VAL A 170 4.79 -0.27 -2.90
N ALA A 171 4.16 -1.29 -2.32
CA ALA A 171 2.71 -1.50 -2.41
C ALA A 171 1.94 -0.28 -1.85
N ARG A 172 2.32 0.21 -0.67
CA ARG A 172 1.74 1.41 -0.05
C ARG A 172 1.92 2.66 -0.91
N ALA A 173 3.07 2.82 -1.56
CA ALA A 173 3.31 3.95 -2.46
C ALA A 173 2.44 3.88 -3.73
N SER A 174 2.24 2.68 -4.27
CA SER A 174 1.35 2.42 -5.40
C SER A 174 -0.11 2.76 -5.07
N GLU A 175 -0.62 2.29 -3.93
CA GLU A 175 -2.00 2.58 -3.49
C GLU A 175 -2.27 4.08 -3.33
N ARG A 176 -1.34 4.83 -2.72
CA ARG A 176 -1.48 6.29 -2.55
C ARG A 176 -1.50 7.03 -3.89
N THR A 177 -0.85 6.49 -4.91
CA THR A 177 -0.82 7.09 -6.24
C THR A 177 -2.11 6.77 -6.99
N LEU A 178 -2.57 5.53 -6.91
CA LEU A 178 -3.85 5.10 -7.48
C LEU A 178 -5.03 5.85 -6.85
N ALA A 179 -5.06 5.98 -5.52
CA ALA A 179 -6.11 6.72 -4.82
C ALA A 179 -6.18 8.18 -5.27
N ARG A 180 -5.03 8.85 -5.41
CA ARG A 180 -4.97 10.24 -5.93
C ARG A 180 -5.44 10.34 -7.38
N ALA A 181 -5.09 9.37 -8.23
CA ALA A 181 -5.55 9.34 -9.61
C ALA A 181 -7.08 9.18 -9.70
N LEU A 182 -7.65 8.29 -8.89
CA LEU A 182 -9.11 8.08 -8.81
C LEU A 182 -9.84 9.32 -8.26
N GLU A 183 -9.27 10.02 -7.28
CA GLU A 183 -9.82 11.28 -6.77
C GLU A 183 -9.84 12.37 -7.85
N ILE A 184 -8.76 12.49 -8.64
CA ILE A 184 -8.67 13.44 -9.76
C ILE A 184 -9.68 13.08 -10.86
N GLU A 185 -9.81 11.79 -11.19
CA GLU A 185 -10.77 11.32 -12.19
C GLU A 185 -12.21 11.62 -11.74
N ALA A 186 -12.54 11.37 -10.46
CA ALA A 186 -13.84 11.69 -9.90
C ALA A 186 -14.14 13.19 -9.97
N ALA A 187 -13.19 14.05 -9.58
CA ALA A 187 -13.34 15.50 -9.66
C ALA A 187 -13.49 16.00 -11.11
N THR A 188 -12.82 15.37 -12.06
CA THR A 188 -12.92 15.72 -13.49
C THR A 188 -14.30 15.34 -14.05
N ARG A 189 -14.79 14.13 -13.74
CA ARG A 189 -16.13 13.68 -14.14
C ARG A 189 -17.23 14.58 -13.55
N GLU A 190 -17.06 15.05 -12.31
CA GLU A 190 -18.00 15.97 -11.68
C GLU A 190 -18.03 17.33 -12.37
N ARG A 191 -16.85 17.87 -12.73
CA ARG A 191 -16.75 19.12 -13.51
C ARG A 191 -17.41 19.00 -14.88
N GLU A 192 -17.20 17.90 -15.61
CA GLU A 192 -17.84 17.67 -16.91
C GLU A 192 -19.36 17.57 -16.80
N ARG A 193 -19.86 16.93 -15.74
CA ARG A 193 -21.29 16.85 -15.48
C ARG A 193 -21.88 18.23 -15.19
N LEU A 194 -21.22 19.03 -14.36
CA LEU A 194 -21.65 20.39 -14.04
C LEU A 194 -21.62 21.29 -15.29
N ALA A 195 -20.58 21.17 -16.12
CA ALA A 195 -20.48 21.93 -17.36
C ALA A 195 -21.62 21.59 -18.34
N ARG A 196 -21.98 20.31 -18.48
CA ARG A 196 -23.12 19.88 -19.30
C ARG A 196 -24.44 20.41 -18.77
N ASP A 197 -24.68 20.31 -17.45
CA ASP A 197 -25.91 20.82 -16.82
C ASP A 197 -26.07 22.35 -16.98
N ILE A 198 -24.97 23.10 -16.81
CA ILE A 198 -24.95 24.56 -17.05
C ILE A 198 -25.24 24.87 -18.53
N HIS A 199 -24.62 24.14 -19.46
CA HIS A 199 -24.85 24.36 -20.89
C HIS A 199 -26.30 24.06 -21.29
N ASP A 200 -26.85 22.93 -20.86
CA ASP A 200 -28.22 22.52 -21.17
C ASP A 200 -29.25 23.49 -20.57
N SER A 201 -29.05 23.94 -19.32
CA SER A 201 -29.94 24.90 -18.68
C SER A 201 -29.96 26.26 -19.39
N VAL A 202 -28.81 26.76 -19.86
CA VAL A 202 -28.73 28.00 -20.65
C VAL A 202 -29.44 27.84 -22.00
N LEU A 203 -29.20 26.73 -22.71
CA LEU A 203 -29.90 26.44 -23.96
C LEU A 203 -31.42 26.33 -23.74
N GLN A 204 -31.86 25.70 -22.65
CA GLN A 204 -33.27 25.57 -22.30
C GLN A 204 -33.95 26.93 -22.04
N VAL A 205 -33.25 27.85 -21.35
CA VAL A 205 -33.76 29.20 -21.09
C VAL A 205 -33.86 30.01 -22.38
N LEU A 206 -32.83 29.97 -23.25
CA LEU A 206 -32.84 30.67 -24.54
C LEU A 206 -33.98 30.18 -25.45
N ALA A 207 -34.16 28.86 -25.55
CA ALA A 207 -35.26 28.26 -26.31
C ALA A 207 -36.63 28.65 -25.73
N MET A 208 -36.75 28.75 -24.40
CA MET A 208 -37.99 29.21 -23.75
C MET A 208 -38.28 30.67 -24.06
N VAL A 209 -37.26 31.54 -24.02
CA VAL A 209 -37.38 32.97 -24.36
C VAL A 209 -37.77 33.16 -25.82
N GLN A 210 -37.14 32.43 -26.75
CA GLN A 210 -37.48 32.45 -28.17
C GLN A 210 -38.97 32.09 -28.38
N ARG A 211 -39.43 30.97 -27.79
CA ARG A 211 -40.82 30.51 -27.94
C ARG A 211 -41.83 31.51 -27.35
N ARG A 212 -41.56 32.04 -26.15
CA ARG A 212 -42.46 33.02 -25.51
C ARG A 212 -42.46 34.38 -26.22
N GLY A 213 -41.32 34.84 -26.69
CA GLY A 213 -41.20 36.09 -27.46
C GLY A 213 -42.01 36.06 -28.76
N ALA A 214 -41.99 34.93 -29.47
CA ALA A 214 -42.79 34.72 -30.68
C ALA A 214 -44.31 34.72 -30.41
N VAL A 215 -44.74 34.26 -29.23
CA VAL A 215 -46.17 34.21 -28.85
C VAL A 215 -46.70 35.58 -28.41
N ILE A 216 -45.89 36.38 -27.70
CA ILE A 216 -46.32 37.69 -27.18
C ILE A 216 -46.35 38.76 -28.27
N GLY A 217 -45.40 38.73 -29.22
CA GLY A 217 -45.35 39.69 -30.34
C GLY A 217 -44.76 41.06 -29.94
N GLY A 218 -44.60 41.96 -30.93
CA GLY A 218 -44.03 43.30 -30.74
C GLY A 218 -42.52 43.28 -30.46
N GLU A 219 -42.03 44.18 -29.60
CA GLU A 219 -40.60 44.22 -29.18
C GLU A 219 -40.12 42.90 -28.56
N ALA A 220 -41.02 42.13 -27.93
CA ALA A 220 -40.70 40.82 -27.36
C ALA A 220 -40.37 39.77 -28.43
N ALA A 221 -40.86 39.92 -29.66
CA ALA A 221 -40.54 39.03 -30.77
C ALA A 221 -39.10 39.24 -31.29
N GLU A 222 -38.62 40.49 -31.32
CA GLU A 222 -37.22 40.79 -31.65
C GLU A 222 -36.25 40.24 -30.59
N LEU A 223 -36.59 40.38 -29.31
CA LEU A 223 -35.83 39.77 -28.21
C LEU A 223 -35.78 38.24 -28.33
N GLY A 224 -36.91 37.61 -28.69
CA GLY A 224 -36.97 36.16 -28.95
C GLY A 224 -36.09 35.73 -30.12
N ARG A 225 -36.04 36.50 -31.21
CA ARG A 225 -35.17 36.24 -32.37
C ARG A 225 -33.69 36.31 -31.98
N MET A 226 -33.28 37.36 -31.27
CA MET A 226 -31.90 37.50 -30.78
C MET A 226 -31.49 36.36 -29.83
N ALA A 227 -32.40 35.91 -28.96
CA ALA A 227 -32.16 34.75 -28.10
C ALA A 227 -31.92 33.45 -28.90
N GLY A 228 -32.66 33.24 -29.99
CA GLY A 228 -32.45 32.09 -30.89
C GLY A 228 -31.12 32.14 -31.63
N GLU A 229 -30.67 33.33 -32.06
CA GLU A 229 -29.34 33.51 -32.67
C GLU A 229 -28.21 33.20 -31.68
N GLN A 230 -28.36 33.60 -30.42
CA GLN A 230 -27.42 33.26 -29.34
C GLN A 230 -27.39 31.76 -29.03
N GLU A 231 -28.55 31.08 -29.06
CA GLU A 231 -28.61 29.61 -28.87
C GLU A 231 -27.81 28.88 -29.97
N VAL A 232 -28.02 29.28 -31.23
CA VAL A 232 -27.30 28.71 -32.38
C VAL A 232 -25.80 28.99 -32.26
N ALA A 233 -25.40 30.22 -31.96
CA ALA A 233 -23.99 30.58 -31.77
C ALA A 233 -23.33 29.76 -30.63
N LEU A 234 -24.04 29.54 -29.52
CA LEU A 234 -23.53 28.76 -28.39
C LEU A 234 -23.39 27.27 -28.74
N ARG A 235 -24.36 26.67 -29.46
CA ARG A 235 -24.26 25.27 -29.92
C ARG A 235 -23.08 25.06 -30.87
N THR A 236 -22.82 26.02 -31.76
CA THR A 236 -21.67 25.99 -32.65
C THR A 236 -20.35 26.07 -31.89
N LEU A 237 -20.26 26.93 -30.86
CA LEU A 237 -19.08 27.05 -30.01
C LEU A 237 -18.80 25.78 -29.18
N VAL A 238 -19.83 25.19 -28.57
CA VAL A 238 -19.68 23.99 -27.75
C VAL A 238 -19.38 22.74 -28.59
N SER A 239 -19.97 22.62 -29.79
CA SER A 239 -19.71 21.50 -30.70
C SER A 239 -18.37 21.62 -31.44
N GLY A 240 -17.85 22.84 -31.63
CA GLY A 240 -16.60 23.11 -32.35
C GLY A 240 -15.32 22.94 -31.53
N GLY A 241 -15.40 22.73 -30.21
CA GLY A 241 -14.26 22.70 -29.28
C GLY A 241 -13.39 21.43 -29.24
N LEU A 242 -13.53 20.48 -30.17
CA LEU A 242 -12.74 19.24 -30.21
C LEU A 242 -12.02 18.98 -31.54
N LEU A 243 -11.52 20.01 -32.22
CA LEU A 243 -10.54 19.83 -33.30
C LEU A 243 -9.19 20.45 -32.91
N PRO A 244 -8.11 19.66 -32.81
CA PRO A 244 -6.76 20.18 -32.66
C PRO A 244 -6.50 21.19 -33.79
N ALA A 245 -6.12 22.41 -33.42
CA ALA A 245 -5.77 23.47 -34.34
C ALA A 245 -4.82 22.94 -35.42
N ALA A 246 -5.30 22.91 -36.66
CA ALA A 246 -4.51 22.55 -37.83
C ALA A 246 -3.25 23.43 -37.87
N ARG A 247 -2.08 22.79 -37.99
CA ARG A 247 -0.79 23.46 -38.19
C ARG A 247 -0.94 24.51 -39.28
N ALA A 248 -0.59 25.75 -38.96
CA ALA A 248 -0.47 26.82 -39.93
C ALA A 248 0.51 26.43 -41.06
N PRO A 249 0.18 26.65 -42.34
CA PRO A 249 1.10 26.46 -43.45
C PRO A 249 2.32 27.36 -43.30
N ARG A 250 3.50 26.78 -43.47
CA ARG A 250 4.79 27.46 -43.47
C ARG A 250 4.82 28.41 -44.67
N GLU A 251 4.81 29.71 -44.42
CA GLU A 251 4.98 30.73 -45.46
C GLU A 251 6.29 30.50 -46.22
N THR A 252 6.15 30.37 -47.54
CA THR A 252 7.22 30.27 -48.52
C THR A 252 8.01 31.58 -48.53
N ALA A 253 9.30 31.51 -48.22
CA ALA A 253 10.20 32.66 -48.28
C ALA A 253 10.32 33.20 -49.73
N PRO A 254 10.39 34.53 -49.95
CA PRO A 254 10.66 35.10 -51.27
C PRO A 254 12.11 34.78 -51.70
N GLY A 255 12.28 34.28 -52.92
CA GLY A 255 13.58 33.97 -53.51
C GLY A 255 14.47 35.20 -53.69
N PRO A 256 15.80 35.04 -53.69
CA PRO A 256 16.74 36.16 -53.80
C PRO A 256 16.67 36.76 -55.20
N ALA A 257 16.50 38.08 -55.24
CA ALA A 257 16.59 38.88 -56.45
C ALA A 257 18.00 38.79 -57.05
N THR A 258 18.03 38.51 -58.35
CA THR A 258 19.22 38.59 -59.20
C THR A 258 19.77 40.01 -59.19
N ALA A 259 20.96 40.21 -58.64
CA ALA A 259 21.75 41.42 -58.85
C ALA A 259 22.38 41.34 -60.25
N GLY A 260 21.94 42.24 -61.13
CA GLY A 260 22.55 42.46 -62.44
C GLY A 260 23.91 43.14 -62.33
N GLU A 261 24.80 42.73 -63.22
CA GLU A 261 25.84 43.54 -63.87
C GLU A 261 25.39 45.00 -64.10
N ASP A 262 26.21 45.99 -63.71
CA ASP A 262 26.66 47.04 -64.64
C ASP A 262 27.83 47.91 -64.10
N ASP A 263 28.82 48.07 -64.98
CA ASP A 263 29.87 49.09 -65.22
C ASP A 263 30.44 50.04 -64.12
N GLY A 264 31.78 50.15 -64.09
CA GLY A 264 32.55 51.23 -63.44
C GLY A 264 33.97 50.87 -62.99
#